data_AF-A0A2G6TDC2-F1
#
_entry.id   AF-A0A2G6TDC2-F1
#
_cell.length_a   1.000
_cell.length_b   1.000
_cell.length_c   1.000
_cell.angle_alpha   90.00
_cell.angle_beta   90.00
_cell.angle_gamma   90.00
#
_symmetry.space_group_name_H-M   'P 1'
#
loop_
_entity.id
_entity.type
_entity.pdbx_description
1 polymer ?
#
loop_
_entity_poly.entity_id
_entity_poly.type
_entity_poly.pdbx_seq_one_letter_code
_entity_poly.pdbx_strand_id
1 'polypeptide(L)'
;MKKTILSLLIVSILLIGGYLFYDFKINRTKIDYSKTIDIKDLNPKSFITLFKERYNKTPINSISMSGDFPDNWVKSNDVPYLISIMRSKEKCCGYMNVFSSTLLTDNGEVGGFAIIFLNSYISNTKINLGSNCNPKTDEESIRKIEKWYQTTANKN
;
A
#
# COMPACT_ATOMS: atom_id res chain seq x y z
N MET A 1 50.04 -13.41 4.74
CA MET A 1 49.59 -12.20 4.01
C MET A 1 48.65 -12.51 2.83
N LYS A 2 49.00 -13.41 1.90
CA LYS A 2 48.14 -13.72 0.73
C LYS A 2 46.72 -14.21 1.08
N LYS A 3 46.57 -15.06 2.11
CA LYS A 3 45.25 -15.56 2.57
C LYS A 3 44.39 -14.47 3.21
N THR A 4 45.00 -13.54 3.93
CA THR A 4 44.33 -12.41 4.58
C THR A 4 43.79 -11.42 3.56
N ILE A 5 44.57 -11.13 2.51
CA ILE A 5 44.17 -10.27 1.39
C ILE A 5 43.00 -10.89 0.62
N LEU A 6 43.06 -12.21 0.35
CA LEU A 6 41.99 -12.92 -0.35
C LEU A 6 40.67 -12.91 0.44
N SER A 7 40.74 -13.12 1.75
CA SER A 7 39.56 -13.06 2.63
C SER A 7 38.89 -11.68 2.60
N LEU A 8 39.70 -10.62 2.68
CA LEU A 8 39.22 -9.24 2.65
C LEU A 8 38.53 -8.90 1.31
N LEU A 9 39.05 -9.44 0.21
CA LEU A 9 38.50 -9.27 -1.13
C LEU A 9 37.14 -9.96 -1.27
N ILE A 10 36.97 -11.16 -0.72
CA ILE A 10 35.69 -11.89 -0.71
C ILE A 10 34.63 -11.13 0.11
N VAL A 11 34.99 -10.64 1.30
CA VAL A 11 34.07 -9.86 2.15
C VAL A 11 33.63 -8.58 1.43
N SER A 12 34.55 -7.89 0.74
CA SER A 12 34.21 -6.70 -0.04
C SER A 12 33.23 -7.00 -1.17
N ILE A 13 33.41 -8.09 -1.91
CA ILE A 13 32.49 -8.51 -2.98
C ILE A 13 31.10 -8.83 -2.41
N LEU A 14 31.02 -9.50 -1.26
CA LEU A 14 29.73 -9.83 -0.63
C LEU A 14 28.98 -8.58 -0.15
N LEU A 15 29.69 -7.60 0.42
CA LEU A 15 29.10 -6.33 0.85
C LEU A 15 28.61 -5.50 -0.33
N ILE A 16 29.42 -5.38 -1.39
CA ILE A 16 29.06 -4.64 -2.61
C ILE A 16 27.89 -5.33 -3.33
N GLY A 17 27.96 -6.66 -3.48
CA GLY A 17 26.90 -7.45 -4.12
C GLY A 17 25.58 -7.38 -3.35
N GLY A 18 25.63 -7.45 -2.01
CA GLY A 18 24.45 -7.29 -1.16
C GLY A 18 23.84 -5.90 -1.25
N TYR A 19 24.67 -4.85 -1.28
CA TYR A 19 24.22 -3.47 -1.45
C TYR A 19 23.56 -3.24 -2.82
N LEU A 20 24.21 -3.69 -3.90
CA LEU A 20 23.68 -3.57 -5.26
C LEU A 20 22.38 -4.36 -5.44
N PHE A 21 22.26 -5.55 -4.84
CA PHE A 21 21.03 -6.34 -4.87
C PHE A 21 19.88 -5.64 -4.11
N TYR A 22 20.18 -5.03 -2.96
CA TYR A 22 19.22 -4.26 -2.19
C TYR A 22 18.74 -3.02 -2.96
N ASP A 23 19.66 -2.24 -3.54
CA ASP A 23 19.33 -1.07 -4.34
C ASP A 23 18.58 -1.43 -5.64
N PHE A 24 18.97 -2.52 -6.31
CA PHE A 24 18.26 -3.03 -7.48
C PHE A 24 16.83 -3.45 -7.16
N LYS A 25 16.61 -4.11 -6.01
CA LYS A 25 15.28 -4.48 -5.53
C LYS A 25 14.41 -3.24 -5.28
N ILE A 26 14.98 -2.16 -4.74
CA ILE A 26 14.29 -0.89 -4.52
C ILE A 26 13.99 -0.18 -5.84
N ASN A 27 14.95 -0.14 -6.77
CA ASN A 27 14.82 0.57 -8.04
C ASN A 27 13.85 -0.11 -9.03
N ARG A 28 13.68 -1.44 -8.99
CA ARG A 28 12.65 -2.14 -9.80
C ARG A 28 11.21 -1.75 -9.42
N THR A 29 11.01 -1.19 -8.23
CA THR A 29 9.70 -0.69 -7.77
C THR A 29 9.45 0.79 -8.09
N LYS A 30 10.29 1.45 -8.91
CA LYS A 30 9.93 2.77 -9.46
C LYS A 30 8.77 2.59 -10.43
N ILE A 31 7.55 2.86 -9.94
CA ILE A 31 6.35 2.91 -10.76
C ILE A 31 6.57 3.95 -11.86
N ASP A 32 6.48 3.51 -13.12
CA ASP A 32 6.53 4.40 -14.27
C ASP A 32 5.21 5.19 -14.33
N TYR A 33 5.23 6.38 -13.72
CA TYR A 33 4.06 7.26 -13.59
C TYR A 33 3.56 7.81 -14.94
N SER A 34 4.26 7.58 -16.04
CA SER A 34 3.79 7.96 -17.38
C SER A 34 2.73 7.00 -17.93
N LYS A 35 2.61 5.81 -17.34
CA LYS A 35 1.64 4.79 -17.72
C LYS A 35 0.44 4.80 -16.79
N THR A 36 -0.70 4.41 -17.34
CA THR A 36 -1.89 4.10 -16.53
C THR A 36 -1.55 2.98 -15.57
N ILE A 37 -1.75 3.23 -14.28
CA ILE A 37 -1.48 2.25 -13.22
C ILE A 37 -2.68 1.32 -13.13
N ASP A 38 -2.45 0.02 -13.30
CA ASP A 38 -3.46 -1.01 -13.07
C ASP A 38 -3.46 -1.40 -11.59
N ILE A 39 -4.65 -1.43 -10.98
CA ILE A 39 -4.84 -1.76 -9.56
C ILE A 39 -4.26 -3.14 -9.23
N LYS A 40 -4.35 -4.10 -10.17
CA LYS A 40 -3.92 -5.48 -9.93
C LYS A 40 -2.41 -5.63 -9.73
N ASP A 41 -1.62 -4.64 -10.17
CA ASP A 41 -0.16 -4.65 -10.08
C ASP A 41 0.34 -4.14 -8.71
N LEU A 42 -0.58 -3.71 -7.85
CA LEU A 42 -0.28 -3.22 -6.51
C LEU A 42 -0.73 -4.24 -5.45
N ASN A 43 -0.08 -4.18 -4.29
CA ASN A 43 -0.60 -4.73 -3.04
C ASN A 43 -1.04 -3.57 -2.12
N PRO A 44 -1.69 -3.85 -0.97
CA PRO A 44 -2.19 -2.79 -0.09
C PRO A 44 -1.10 -1.80 0.35
N LYS A 45 0.11 -2.29 0.65
CA LYS A 45 1.23 -1.43 1.06
C LYS A 45 1.72 -0.54 -0.07
N SER A 46 1.94 -1.08 -1.27
CA SER A 46 2.38 -0.27 -2.41
C SER A 46 1.31 0.72 -2.87
N PHE A 47 0.03 0.38 -2.75
CA PHE A 47 -1.09 1.29 -2.99
C PHE A 47 -1.05 2.49 -2.04
N ILE A 48 -0.98 2.25 -0.72
CA ILE A 48 -0.94 3.31 0.29
C ILE A 48 0.32 4.18 0.11
N THR A 49 1.48 3.56 -0.12
CA THR A 49 2.73 4.28 -0.36
C THR A 49 2.61 5.21 -1.56
N LEU A 50 2.10 4.73 -2.68
CA LEU A 50 1.86 5.54 -3.88
C LEU A 50 0.97 6.75 -3.58
N PHE A 51 -0.13 6.54 -2.85
CA PHE A 51 -1.10 7.57 -2.51
C PHE A 51 -0.53 8.64 -1.58
N LYS A 52 0.36 8.23 -0.65
CA LYS A 52 1.09 9.16 0.21
C LYS A 52 2.14 9.95 -0.57
N GLU A 53 2.96 9.26 -1.37
CA GLU A 53 4.07 9.87 -2.10
C GLU A 53 3.61 10.91 -3.12
N ARG A 54 2.41 10.76 -3.67
CA ARG A 54 1.84 11.64 -4.69
C ARG A 54 0.95 12.75 -4.11
N TYR A 55 0.67 12.71 -2.81
CA TYR A 55 -0.09 13.74 -2.14
C TYR A 55 0.59 15.11 -2.29
N ASN A 56 -0.19 16.14 -2.63
CA ASN A 56 0.27 17.49 -2.98
C ASN A 56 1.26 17.56 -4.17
N LYS A 57 1.38 16.48 -4.95
CA LYS A 57 2.16 16.43 -6.20
C LYS A 57 1.28 16.26 -7.44
N THR A 58 -0.04 16.19 -7.27
CA THR A 58 -1.01 16.18 -8.36
C THR A 58 -1.98 17.34 -8.21
N PRO A 59 -2.48 17.95 -9.31
CA PRO A 59 -3.35 19.14 -9.23
C PRO A 59 -4.65 18.93 -8.45
N ILE A 60 -5.14 17.69 -8.42
CA ILE A 60 -6.44 17.32 -7.83
C ILE A 60 -6.30 16.35 -6.64
N ASN A 61 -5.07 16.16 -6.13
CA ASN A 61 -4.75 15.23 -5.05
C ASN A 61 -5.41 13.85 -5.21
N SER A 62 -5.49 13.34 -6.44
CA SER A 62 -6.07 12.04 -6.76
C SER A 62 -5.14 11.25 -7.68
N ILE A 63 -5.26 9.91 -7.62
CA ILE A 63 -4.58 8.98 -8.50
C ILE A 63 -5.62 8.28 -9.35
N SER A 64 -5.47 8.42 -10.67
CA SER A 64 -6.28 7.68 -11.64
C SER A 64 -5.71 6.27 -11.82
N MET A 65 -6.54 5.25 -11.66
CA MET A 65 -6.18 3.85 -11.88
C MET A 65 -7.18 3.15 -12.78
N SER A 66 -6.69 2.19 -13.55
CA SER A 66 -7.53 1.31 -14.39
C SER A 66 -7.71 -0.06 -13.76
N GLY A 67 -8.74 -0.77 -14.25
CA GLY A 67 -9.04 -2.12 -13.83
C GLY A 67 -9.81 -2.18 -12.52
N ASP A 68 -10.05 -3.40 -12.08
CA ASP A 68 -10.73 -3.73 -10.84
C ASP A 68 -9.74 -4.33 -9.83
N PHE A 69 -10.04 -4.18 -8.55
CA PHE A 69 -9.37 -4.95 -7.50
C PHE A 69 -9.55 -6.46 -7.74
N PRO A 70 -8.48 -7.27 -7.77
CA PRO A 70 -8.60 -8.72 -7.80
C PRO A 70 -9.41 -9.28 -6.63
N ASP A 71 -9.97 -10.48 -6.80
CA ASP A 71 -10.55 -11.21 -5.68
C ASP A 71 -9.47 -11.56 -4.64
N ASN A 72 -9.84 -11.47 -3.36
CA ASN A 72 -8.93 -11.71 -2.25
C ASN A 72 -7.64 -10.86 -2.35
N TRP A 73 -7.75 -9.61 -2.82
CA TRP A 73 -6.58 -8.76 -3.06
C TRP A 73 -5.72 -8.55 -1.81
N VAL A 74 -6.37 -8.38 -0.65
CA VAL A 74 -5.69 -8.31 0.66
C VAL A 74 -5.36 -9.72 1.12
N LYS A 75 -4.09 -9.96 1.48
CA LYS A 75 -3.61 -11.26 1.97
C LYS A 75 -3.37 -11.21 3.47
N SER A 76 -3.30 -12.36 4.14
CA SER A 76 -3.12 -12.45 5.59
C SER A 76 -1.85 -11.77 6.09
N ASN A 77 -0.78 -11.73 5.27
CA ASN A 77 0.47 -11.05 5.58
C ASN A 77 0.39 -9.51 5.45
N ASP A 78 -0.64 -8.97 4.79
CA ASP A 78 -0.89 -7.53 4.73
C ASP A 78 -1.60 -7.01 5.99
N VAL A 79 -2.35 -7.87 6.69
CA VAL A 79 -3.20 -7.49 7.84
C VAL A 79 -2.42 -6.76 8.93
N PRO A 80 -1.24 -7.24 9.41
CA PRO A 80 -0.50 -6.54 10.47
C PRO A 80 -0.10 -5.11 10.07
N TYR A 81 0.29 -4.91 8.80
CA TYR A 81 0.59 -3.59 8.28
C TYR A 81 -0.65 -2.70 8.27
N LEU A 82 -1.78 -3.20 7.75
CA LEU A 82 -3.02 -2.43 7.70
C LEU A 82 -3.53 -2.05 9.10
N ILE A 83 -3.46 -2.98 10.06
CA ILE A 83 -3.80 -2.72 11.47
C ILE A 83 -2.92 -1.60 12.05
N SER A 84 -1.63 -1.59 11.74
CA SER A 84 -0.70 -0.56 12.23
C SER A 84 -0.99 0.85 11.73
N ILE A 85 -1.72 0.99 10.61
CA ILE A 85 -2.00 2.30 9.98
C ILE A 85 -3.48 2.69 9.97
N MET A 86 -4.41 1.83 10.40
CA MET A 86 -5.86 2.09 10.30
C MET A 86 -6.34 3.31 11.09
N ARG A 87 -5.60 3.71 12.14
CA ARG A 87 -5.86 4.92 12.94
C ARG A 87 -5.23 6.19 12.35
N SER A 88 -4.47 6.08 11.26
CA SER A 88 -3.73 7.21 10.70
C SER A 88 -4.65 8.22 10.03
N LYS A 89 -4.68 9.44 10.57
CA LYS A 89 -5.34 10.61 9.95
C LYS A 89 -4.44 11.35 8.95
N GLU A 90 -3.28 10.77 8.61
CA GLU A 90 -2.38 11.32 7.59
C GLU A 90 -3.12 11.44 6.26
N LYS A 91 -3.04 12.63 5.65
CA LYS A 91 -3.68 12.91 4.36
C LYS A 91 -2.92 12.22 3.24
N CYS A 92 -3.66 11.70 2.27
CA CYS A 92 -3.12 11.08 1.07
C CYS A 92 -4.02 11.39 -0.14
N CYS A 93 -3.60 10.96 -1.32
CA CYS A 93 -4.41 11.11 -2.51
C CYS A 93 -5.76 10.39 -2.41
N GLY A 94 -6.74 10.85 -3.18
CA GLY A 94 -7.95 10.13 -3.52
C GLY A 94 -7.73 9.04 -4.56
N TYR A 95 -8.64 8.07 -4.59
CA TYR A 95 -8.74 7.09 -5.66
C TYR A 95 -9.71 7.61 -6.73
N MET A 96 -9.33 7.54 -7.99
CA MET A 96 -10.21 7.81 -9.11
C MET A 96 -10.09 6.70 -10.15
N ASN A 97 -11.21 6.14 -10.60
CA ASN A 97 -11.20 5.26 -11.75
C ASN A 97 -10.97 6.09 -13.03
N VAL A 98 -10.22 5.56 -14.00
CA VAL A 98 -9.99 6.24 -15.29
C VAL A 98 -11.27 6.58 -16.07
N PHE A 99 -12.37 5.86 -15.82
CA PHE A 99 -13.68 6.12 -16.42
C PHE A 99 -14.57 7.06 -15.55
N SER A 100 -14.04 7.63 -14.47
CA SER A 100 -14.80 8.56 -13.63
C SER A 100 -15.06 9.88 -14.35
N SER A 101 -16.32 10.32 -14.33
CA SER A 101 -16.71 11.67 -14.75
C SER A 101 -16.80 12.66 -13.58
N THR A 102 -16.64 12.19 -12.34
CA THR A 102 -16.71 13.00 -11.12
C THR A 102 -15.33 13.27 -10.54
N LEU A 103 -15.07 14.54 -10.27
CA LEU A 103 -13.87 15.02 -9.59
C LEU A 103 -14.23 15.35 -8.13
N LEU A 104 -13.77 14.50 -7.20
CA LEU A 104 -13.77 14.85 -5.78
C LEU A 104 -12.49 15.64 -5.46
N THR A 105 -12.65 16.80 -4.84
CA THR A 105 -11.53 17.68 -4.45
C THR A 105 -11.04 17.45 -3.03
N ASP A 106 -11.76 16.62 -2.26
CA ASP A 106 -11.37 16.29 -0.90
C ASP A 106 -10.16 15.36 -0.86
N ASN A 107 -9.44 15.35 0.25
CA ASN A 107 -8.29 14.47 0.45
C ASN A 107 -8.71 13.15 1.12
N GLY A 108 -8.12 12.02 0.72
CA GLY A 108 -8.22 10.77 1.47
C GLY A 108 -7.41 10.79 2.77
N GLU A 109 -7.68 9.84 3.66
CA GLU A 109 -6.85 9.52 4.82
C GLU A 109 -6.31 8.10 4.70
N VAL A 110 -5.05 7.92 5.10
CA VAL A 110 -4.38 6.61 5.08
C VAL A 110 -5.18 5.56 5.85
N GLY A 111 -5.70 5.93 7.03
CA GLY A 111 -6.53 5.07 7.86
C GLY A 111 -7.83 4.67 7.19
N GLY A 112 -8.46 5.57 6.42
CA GLY A 112 -9.70 5.29 5.69
C GLY A 112 -9.54 4.17 4.67
N PHE A 113 -8.46 4.21 3.88
CA PHE A 113 -8.18 3.11 2.93
C PHE A 113 -7.87 1.79 3.67
N ALA A 114 -7.08 1.86 4.74
CA ALA A 114 -6.74 0.66 5.51
C ALA A 114 -7.98 0.00 6.13
N ILE A 115 -8.95 0.79 6.62
CA ILE A 115 -10.24 0.30 7.11
C ILE A 115 -11.02 -0.42 6.00
N ILE A 116 -11.10 0.15 4.79
CA ILE A 116 -11.78 -0.49 3.66
C ILE A 116 -11.12 -1.83 3.32
N PHE A 117 -9.79 -1.85 3.23
CA PHE A 117 -9.04 -3.06 2.90
C PHE A 117 -9.22 -4.14 3.98
N LEU A 118 -9.14 -3.78 5.26
CA LEU A 118 -9.37 -4.70 6.37
C LEU A 118 -10.79 -5.25 6.37
N ASN A 119 -11.81 -4.39 6.18
CA ASN A 119 -13.19 -4.84 6.08
C ASN A 119 -13.37 -5.84 4.94
N SER A 120 -12.81 -5.57 3.75
CA SER A 120 -12.89 -6.48 2.61
C SER A 120 -12.29 -7.87 2.90
N TYR A 121 -11.18 -7.90 3.66
CA TYR A 121 -10.53 -9.13 4.10
C TYR A 121 -11.39 -9.89 5.12
N ILE A 122 -11.94 -9.18 6.10
CA ILE A 122 -12.77 -9.75 7.19
C ILE A 122 -14.07 -10.34 6.62
N SER A 123 -14.73 -9.64 5.70
CA SER A 123 -15.99 -10.08 5.09
C SER A 123 -15.80 -11.01 3.89
N ASN A 124 -14.55 -11.28 3.46
CA ASN A 124 -14.25 -12.05 2.26
C ASN A 124 -14.97 -11.52 1.00
N THR A 125 -14.91 -10.19 0.82
CA THR A 125 -15.56 -9.49 -0.30
C THR A 125 -14.56 -8.74 -1.14
N LYS A 126 -14.83 -8.59 -2.44
CA LYS A 126 -14.04 -7.74 -3.36
C LYS A 126 -14.06 -6.29 -2.88
N ILE A 127 -12.90 -5.62 -2.96
CA ILE A 127 -12.81 -4.18 -2.66
C ILE A 127 -13.60 -3.41 -3.72
N ASN A 128 -14.41 -2.46 -3.25
CA ASN A 128 -15.14 -1.54 -4.10
C ASN A 128 -14.93 -0.10 -3.61
N LEU A 129 -14.21 0.69 -4.42
CA LEU A 129 -13.99 2.13 -4.18
C LEU A 129 -14.89 3.00 -5.09
N GLY A 130 -15.83 2.42 -5.83
CA GLY A 130 -16.66 3.13 -6.80
C GLY A 130 -15.84 3.77 -7.94
N SER A 131 -16.36 4.85 -8.51
CA SER A 131 -15.64 5.63 -9.54
C SER A 131 -14.66 6.66 -8.94
N ASN A 132 -14.91 7.13 -7.72
CA ASN A 132 -14.06 8.09 -7.01
C ASN A 132 -14.23 7.91 -5.50
N CYS A 133 -13.13 7.90 -4.73
CA CYS A 133 -13.15 7.65 -3.29
C CYS A 133 -12.08 8.42 -2.51
N ASN A 134 -12.51 9.14 -1.47
CA ASN A 134 -11.68 9.85 -0.50
C ASN A 134 -11.99 9.40 0.93
N PRO A 135 -11.63 8.16 1.30
CA PRO A 135 -12.08 7.58 2.56
C PRO A 135 -11.45 8.31 3.74
N LYS A 136 -12.22 8.40 4.83
CA LYS A 136 -11.80 8.99 6.11
C LYS A 136 -11.68 7.91 7.16
N THR A 137 -10.90 8.19 8.19
CA THR A 137 -10.80 7.35 9.37
C THR A 137 -12.16 7.32 10.09
N ASP A 138 -12.63 6.14 10.46
CA ASP A 138 -13.89 5.94 11.19
C ASP A 138 -13.65 5.16 12.49
N GLU A 139 -13.90 5.78 13.64
CA GLU A 139 -13.63 5.20 14.97
C GLU A 139 -14.53 3.97 15.25
N GLU A 140 -15.75 3.94 14.72
CA GLU A 140 -16.63 2.79 14.91
C GLU A 140 -16.08 1.55 14.19
N SER A 141 -15.67 1.72 12.94
CA SER A 141 -15.03 0.67 12.14
C SER A 141 -13.71 0.20 12.78
N ILE A 142 -12.87 1.13 13.25
CA ILE A 142 -11.64 0.79 13.96
C ILE A 142 -11.94 -0.13 15.15
N ARG A 143 -12.91 0.23 16.00
CA ARG A 143 -13.25 -0.59 17.18
C ARG A 143 -13.74 -1.99 16.80
N LYS A 144 -14.51 -2.12 15.70
CA LYS A 144 -14.97 -3.42 15.19
C LYS A 144 -13.79 -4.26 14.70
N ILE A 145 -12.88 -3.67 13.94
CA ILE A 145 -11.69 -4.33 13.41
C ILE A 145 -10.72 -4.75 14.53
N GLU A 146 -10.49 -3.89 15.53
CA GLU A 146 -9.64 -4.22 16.69
C GLU A 146 -10.18 -5.42 17.48
N LYS A 147 -11.49 -5.44 17.73
CA LYS A 147 -12.14 -6.58 18.40
C LYS A 147 -11.98 -7.87 17.58
N TRP A 148 -12.17 -7.81 16.27
CA TRP A 148 -11.95 -8.95 15.38
C TRP A 148 -10.49 -9.42 15.43
N TYR A 149 -9.53 -8.49 15.37
CA TYR A 149 -8.11 -8.81 15.37
C TYR A 149 -7.67 -9.47 16.68
N GLN A 150 -8.10 -8.95 17.83
CA GLN A 150 -7.82 -9.54 19.15
C GLN A 150 -8.40 -10.95 19.31
N THR A 151 -9.63 -11.17 18.85
CA THR A 151 -10.28 -12.49 18.94
C THR A 151 -9.69 -13.53 18.00
N THR A 152 -9.10 -13.10 16.88
CA THR A 152 -8.45 -13.98 15.91
C THR A 152 -6.99 -14.25 16.29
N ALA A 153 -6.27 -13.24 16.78
CA ALA A 153 -4.88 -13.38 17.23
C ALA A 153 -4.74 -14.30 18.46
N ASN A 154 -5.75 -14.34 19.33
CA ASN A 154 -5.78 -15.24 20.49
C ASN A 154 -6.17 -16.69 20.15
N LYS A 155 -6.49 -16.99 18.88
CA LYS A 155 -6.87 -18.34 18.42
C LYS A 155 -5.76 -19.07 17.66
N ASN A 156 -4.65 -18.40 17.35
CA ASN A 156 -3.48 -18.93 16.67
C ASN A 156 -2.27 -18.90 17.60
#